data_AF-A0A2H9MJ50-F1
#
_entry.id   AF-A0A2H9MJ50-F1
#
_cell.length_a   1.000
_cell.length_b   1.000
_cell.length_c   1.000
_cell.angle_alpha   90.00
_cell.angle_beta   90.00
_cell.angle_gamma   90.00
#
_symmetry.space_group_name_H-M   'P 1'
#
loop_
_entity.id
_entity.type
_entity.pdbx_description
1 polymer ?
#
loop_
_entity_poly.entity_id
_entity_poly.type
_entity_poly.pdbx_seq_one_letter_code
_entity_poly.pdbx_strand_id
1 'polypeptide(L)' 'MIISEKKAKIKCRKCDYNGKIKYEYDPGFHFSLPTFTCPKCKGTVEIVEGKECIISRIVAEKD' A
#
# COMPACT_ATOMS: atom_id res chain seq x y z
N MET A 1 -18.30 -3.60 -13.53
CA MET A 1 -17.04 -3.13 -12.90
C MET A 1 -16.70 -4.10 -11.78
N ILE A 2 -15.49 -4.68 -11.79
CA ILE A 2 -15.01 -5.55 -10.72
C ILE A 2 -13.88 -4.82 -10.02
N ILE A 3 -13.97 -4.69 -8.70
CA ILE A 3 -12.93 -4.07 -7.86
C ILE A 3 -12.20 -5.20 -7.13
N SER A 4 -10.88 -5.25 -7.29
CA SER A 4 -10.01 -6.16 -6.56
C SER A 4 -9.07 -5.35 -5.68
N GLU A 5 -9.01 -5.67 -4.39
CA GLU A 5 -8.08 -5.02 -3.47
C GLU A 5 -6.66 -5.57 -3.62
N LYS A 6 -5.68 -4.66 -3.58
CA LYS A 6 -4.27 -5.01 -3.43
C LYS A 6 -3.75 -4.46 -2.10
N LYS A 7 -3.34 -5.36 -1.20
CA LYS A 7 -2.82 -4.96 0.12
C LYS A 7 -1.46 -4.28 -0.01
N ALA A 8 -1.26 -3.22 0.77
CA ALA A 8 -0.02 -2.47 0.74
C ALA A 8 1.16 -3.25 1.34
N LYS A 9 2.33 -3.12 0.70
CA LYS A 9 3.60 -3.66 1.17
C LYS A 9 4.66 -2.58 1.26
N ILE A 10 5.53 -2.72 2.25
CA ILE A 10 6.64 -1.81 2.52
C ILE A 10 7.98 -2.55 2.48
N LYS A 11 9.01 -1.81 2.03
CA LYS A 11 10.43 -2.18 2.12
C LYS A 11 11.13 -1.22 3.06
N CYS A 12 11.85 -1.73 4.05
CA CYS A 12 12.68 -0.88 4.90
C CYS A 12 13.95 -0.45 4.15
N ARG A 13 14.34 0.82 4.33
CA ARG A 13 15.59 1.36 3.77
C ARG A 13 16.82 1.12 4.66
N LYS A 14 16.61 0.61 5.88
CA LYS A 14 17.67 0.40 6.89
C LYS A 14 17.92 -1.06 7.26
N CYS A 15 16.94 -1.96 7.09
CA CYS A 15 17.10 -3.38 7.39
C CYS A 15 16.43 -4.25 6.31
N ASP A 16 16.45 -5.56 6.51
CA ASP A 16 15.92 -6.58 5.60
C ASP A 16 14.39 -6.69 5.53
N TYR A 17 13.64 -5.87 6.28
CA TYR A 17 12.19 -6.00 6.35
C TYR A 17 11.52 -5.67 5.01
N ASN A 18 10.81 -6.67 4.47
CA ASN A 18 9.94 -6.56 3.31
C ASN A 18 8.63 -7.26 3.65
N GLY A 19 7.52 -6.53 3.69
CA GLY A 19 6.29 -7.14 4.18
C GLY A 19 5.10 -6.20 4.27
N LYS A 20 4.08 -6.64 5.00
CA LYS A 20 2.84 -5.90 5.19
C LYS A 20 3.10 -4.59 5.95
N ILE A 21 2.35 -3.56 5.61
CA ILE A 21 2.29 -2.35 6.41
C ILE A 21 1.48 -2.63 7.68
N LYS A 22 1.99 -2.21 8.85
CA LYS A 22 1.24 -2.27 10.12
C LYS A 22 0.62 -0.90 10.35
N TYR A 23 -0.70 -0.83 10.39
CA TYR A 23 -1.46 0.38 10.68
C TYR A 23 -2.63 0.03 11.58
N GLU A 24 -3.01 0.99 12.43
CA GLU A 24 -4.28 0.98 13.13
C GLU A 24 -5.27 1.80 12.32
N TYR A 25 -6.56 1.46 12.40
CA TYR A 25 -7.58 2.26 11.74
C TYR A 25 -7.83 3.52 12.57
N ASP A 26 -7.53 4.68 11.98
CA ASP A 26 -7.82 6.00 12.55
C ASP A 26 -8.59 6.83 11.49
N PRO A 27 -9.83 7.26 11.76
CA PRO A 27 -10.59 8.15 10.86
C PRO A 27 -9.84 9.44 10.46
N GLY A 28 -8.91 9.91 11.30
CA GLY A 28 -8.04 11.06 10.99
C GLY A 28 -7.16 10.85 9.76
N PHE A 29 -6.94 9.60 9.34
CA PHE A 29 -6.17 9.29 8.13
C PHE A 29 -6.88 9.67 6.83
N HIS A 30 -8.17 9.99 6.86
CA HIS A 30 -8.86 10.61 5.72
C HIS A 30 -8.40 12.05 5.46
N PHE A 31 -7.82 12.72 6.46
CA PHE A 31 -7.37 14.12 6.38
C PHE A 31 -5.85 14.28 6.32
N SER A 32 -5.10 13.34 6.89
CA SER A 32 -3.65 13.40 6.93
C SER A 32 -3.03 12.02 6.72
N LEU A 33 -1.97 11.95 5.92
CA LEU A 33 -1.28 10.68 5.71
C LEU A 33 -0.47 10.31 6.96
N PRO A 34 -0.65 9.10 7.51
CA PRO A 34 0.20 8.65 8.61
C PRO A 34 1.65 8.48 8.16
N THR A 35 2.57 8.70 9.10
CA THR A 35 3.96 8.32 8.92
C THR A 35 4.13 6.83 9.20
N PHE A 36 4.64 6.09 8.22
CA PHE A 36 4.95 4.68 8.39
C PHE A 36 6.43 4.47 8.74
N THR A 37 6.69 3.57 9.68
CA THR A 37 8.05 3.20 10.09
C THR A 37 8.21 1.68 10.08
N CYS A 38 9.45 1.20 9.93
CA CYS A 38 9.74 -0.22 9.91
C CYS A 38 9.35 -0.86 11.25
N PRO A 39 8.55 -1.95 11.27
CA PRO A 39 8.16 -2.59 12.52
C PRO A 39 9.34 -3.28 13.23
N LYS A 40 10.42 -3.63 12.50
CA LYS A 40 11.64 -4.24 13.06
C LYS A 40 12.59 -3.21 13.68
N CYS A 41 12.96 -2.17 12.93
CA CYS A 41 14.05 -1.26 13.31
C CYS A 41 13.65 0.22 13.42
N LYS A 42 12.36 0.55 13.25
CA LYS A 42 11.82 1.93 13.24
C LYS A 42 12.39 2.86 12.16
N GLY A 43 13.17 2.34 11.21
CA GLY A 43 13.70 3.09 10.08
C GLY A 43 12.64 3.52 9.08
N THR A 44 13.01 4.45 8.19
CA THR A 44 12.20 4.88 7.06
C THR A 44 11.87 3.70 6.13
N VAL A 45 10.66 3.72 5.60
CA VAL A 45 10.15 2.69 4.70
C VAL A 45 9.70 3.29 3.39
N GLU A 46 9.66 2.46 2.36
CA GLU A 46 9.09 2.77 1.06
C GLU A 46 7.89 1.87 0.81
N ILE A 47 6.78 2.45 0.35
CA ILE A 47 5.61 1.67 -0.11
C ILE A 47 5.90 1.19 -1.53
N VAL A 48 6.00 -0.13 -1.69
CA VAL A 48 6.38 -0.80 -2.95
C VAL A 48 5.18 -1.43 -3.67
N GLU A 49 4.06 -1.63 -2.98
CA GLU A 49 2.79 -2.13 -3.57
C GLU A 49 1.60 -1.54 -2.82
N GLY A 50 0.43 -1.47 -3.48
CA GLY A 50 -0.85 -1.09 -2.91
C GLY A 50 -1.08 0.42 -2.74
N LYS A 51 -0.24 1.25 -3.36
CA LYS A 51 -0.47 2.71 -3.50
C LYS A 51 -0.99 3.11 -4.88
N GLU A 52 -1.08 2.15 -5.78
CA GLU A 52 -1.55 2.27 -7.15
C GLU A 52 -3.05 1.96 -7.28
N CYS A 53 -3.69 2.57 -8.28
CA CYS A 53 -5.00 2.16 -8.78
C CYS A 53 -4.86 1.87 -10.27
N ILE A 54 -5.10 0.62 -10.68
CA ILE A 54 -4.82 0.15 -12.03
C ILE A 54 -6.09 -0.46 -12.62
N ILE A 55 -6.43 -0.08 -13.84
CA ILE A 55 -7.44 -0.79 -14.63
C ILE A 55 -6.83 -2.13 -15.03
N SER A 56 -7.24 -3.20 -14.36
CA SER A 56 -6.68 -4.53 -14.56
C SER A 56 -7.23 -5.24 -15.80
N ARG A 57 -8.43 -4.88 -16.25
CA ARG A 57 -9.07 -5.47 -17.43
C ARG A 57 -10.12 -4.54 -18.03
N ILE A 58 -10.12 -4.45 -19.36
CA ILE A 58 -11.19 -3.86 -20.16
C ILE A 58 -11.71 -4.96 -21.08
N VAL A 59 -13.03 -5.09 -21.21
CA VAL A 59 -13.69 -5.97 -22.17
C VAL A 59 -14.56 -5.08 -23.05
N ALA A 60 -14.40 -5.20 -24.36
CA ALA A 60 -15.17 -4.46 -25.35
C ALA A 60 -15.61 -5.43 -26.47
N GLU A 61 -16.82 -5.23 -26.97
CA GLU A 61 -17.34 -5.92 -28.15
C GLU A 61 -17.14 -5.02 -29.38
N LYS A 62 -16.98 -5.64 -30.55
CA LYS A 62 -16.77 -4.93 -31.80
C LYS A 62 -17.89 -5.34 -32.77
N ASP A 63 -18.59 -4.35 -33.30
CA ASP A 63 -19.58 -4.51 -34.38
C ASP A 63 -18.92 -4.92 -35.71
#